data_AF-A0A813TSU6-F1
#
_entry.id   AF-A0A813TSU6-F1
#
_cell.length_a   1.000
_cell.length_b   1.000
_cell.length_c   1.000
_cell.angle_alpha   90.00
_cell.angle_beta   90.00
_cell.angle_gamma   90.00
#
_symmetry.space_group_name_H-M   'P 1'
#
loop_
_entity.id
_entity.type
_entity.pdbx_description
1 polymer ?
#
loop_
_entity_poly.entity_id
_entity_poly.type
_entity_poly.pdbx_seq_one_letter_code
_entity_poly.pdbx_strand_id
1 'polypeptide(L)'
;MPCCSIELCSVCLLTHTMTNIDNGIVKIECPACSHELNSSTILYNNELPITIRERYQQILAQDLSEKQNTCIKLCPHCNFITILDENNPLVRGKKYRRSSIPWIRCEQCDQEWCWSCYSPSHPDETCRQFKKNHTELDVWAKTRRSENRNQRNAQRCPKCSIYIEKIDGCDHMICTKCNSKFCYRCGSRIKLPFYIGHDAKYSIFGCKYKLWPKRPLLRWLIRGSVFAGLLILAPIILSALIALLAIGIPTVLIVGCLALPLYPCLKCKKYL
;
A
#
# COMPACT_ATOMS: atom_id res chain seq x y z
N MET A 1 21.49 -38.27 -7.25
CA MET A 1 21.35 -37.01 -8.01
C MET A 1 22.69 -36.67 -8.63
N PRO A 2 22.82 -36.45 -9.94
CA PRO A 2 24.12 -36.33 -10.61
C PRO A 2 24.68 -34.88 -10.59
N CYS A 3 24.58 -34.17 -9.46
CA CYS A 3 25.10 -32.80 -9.35
C CYS A 3 26.49 -32.71 -8.68
N CYS A 4 26.93 -33.75 -7.96
CA CYS A 4 28.22 -33.80 -7.29
C CYS A 4 28.69 -35.24 -7.05
N SER A 5 30.01 -35.44 -6.91
CA SER A 5 30.67 -36.72 -6.59
C SER A 5 30.66 -37.07 -5.09
N ILE A 6 29.93 -36.32 -4.28
CA ILE A 6 29.78 -36.53 -2.84
C ILE A 6 28.52 -37.34 -2.58
N GLU A 7 28.66 -38.46 -1.87
CA GLU A 7 27.55 -39.29 -1.46
C GLU A 7 26.84 -38.69 -0.24
N LEU A 8 25.61 -38.22 -0.45
CA LEU A 8 24.73 -37.76 0.61
C LEU A 8 23.72 -38.85 0.94
N CYS A 9 23.42 -39.03 2.21
CA CYS A 9 22.36 -39.94 2.64
C CYS A 9 21.00 -39.42 2.11
N SER A 10 20.14 -40.31 1.60
CA SER A 10 18.83 -39.93 1.04
C SER A 10 17.98 -39.20 2.08
N VAL A 11 17.99 -39.69 3.32
CA VAL A 11 17.30 -39.07 4.47
C VAL A 11 17.80 -37.65 4.72
N CYS A 12 19.10 -37.40 4.59
CA CYS A 12 19.74 -36.10 4.81
C CYS A 12 19.28 -35.11 3.74
N LEU A 13 19.24 -35.54 2.47
CA LEU A 13 18.77 -34.73 1.35
C LEU A 13 17.26 -34.41 1.47
N LEU A 14 16.44 -35.38 1.87
CA LEU A 14 15.01 -35.17 2.11
C LEU A 14 14.77 -34.22 3.28
N THR A 15 15.46 -34.42 4.40
CA THR A 15 15.34 -33.52 5.56
C THR A 15 15.80 -32.10 5.22
N HIS A 16 16.88 -31.96 4.45
CA HIS A 16 17.37 -30.66 3.98
C HIS A 16 16.35 -29.97 3.06
N THR A 17 15.77 -30.70 2.10
CA THR A 17 14.75 -30.12 1.22
C THR A 17 13.48 -29.75 1.98
N MET A 18 12.99 -30.61 2.88
CA MET A 18 11.82 -30.34 3.73
C MET A 18 12.01 -29.10 4.61
N THR A 19 13.13 -29.00 5.33
CA THR A 19 13.41 -27.85 6.20
C THR A 19 13.51 -26.54 5.42
N ASN A 20 14.13 -26.54 4.23
CA ASN A 20 14.18 -25.36 3.37
C ASN A 20 12.80 -24.95 2.85
N ILE A 21 11.95 -25.91 2.49
CA ILE A 21 10.56 -25.66 2.09
C ILE A 21 9.76 -25.08 3.27
N ASP A 22 9.94 -25.63 4.47
CA ASP A 22 9.27 -25.13 5.67
C ASP A 22 9.70 -23.71 6.03
N ASN A 23 10.98 -23.40 5.83
CA ASN A 23 11.55 -22.06 6.00
C ASN A 23 11.10 -21.06 4.91
N GLY A 24 10.36 -21.50 3.88
CA GLY A 24 9.87 -20.62 2.81
C GLY A 24 10.91 -20.31 1.74
N ILE A 25 11.98 -21.10 1.64
CA ILE A 25 13.08 -20.86 0.69
C ILE A 25 12.72 -21.51 -0.66
N VAL A 26 12.75 -20.71 -1.73
CA VAL A 26 12.37 -21.14 -3.09
C VAL A 26 13.52 -21.82 -3.82
N LYS A 27 14.72 -21.24 -3.71
CA LYS A 27 15.96 -21.71 -4.33
C LYS A 27 16.68 -22.62 -3.34
N ILE A 28 16.50 -23.93 -3.51
CA ILE A 28 17.14 -24.93 -2.65
C ILE A 28 18.44 -25.35 -3.31
N GLU A 29 19.55 -25.16 -2.62
CA GLU A 29 20.87 -25.57 -3.11
C GLU A 29 21.22 -26.97 -2.62
N CYS A 30 22.10 -27.66 -3.35
CA CYS A 30 22.71 -28.87 -2.86
C CYS A 30 23.63 -28.53 -1.67
N PRO A 31 23.48 -29.20 -0.51
CA PRO A 31 24.27 -28.91 0.69
C PRO A 31 25.78 -29.14 0.51
N ALA A 32 26.18 -29.92 -0.51
CA ALA A 32 27.58 -30.26 -0.77
C ALA A 32 28.25 -29.41 -1.86
N CYS A 33 27.49 -28.89 -2.84
CA CYS A 33 28.08 -28.18 -3.99
C CYS A 33 27.46 -26.82 -4.29
N SER A 34 26.53 -26.33 -3.45
CA SER A 34 25.79 -25.07 -3.64
C SER A 34 25.11 -24.94 -5.02
N HIS A 35 24.91 -26.06 -5.71
CA HIS A 35 24.23 -26.08 -7.00
C HIS A 35 22.72 -26.02 -6.78
N GLU A 36 22.04 -25.08 -7.45
CA GLU A 36 20.58 -24.96 -7.35
C GLU A 36 19.90 -26.26 -7.85
N LEU A 37 19.04 -26.84 -7.02
CA LEU A 37 18.22 -27.99 -7.38
C LEU A 37 17.09 -27.52 -8.31
N ASN A 38 16.83 -28.30 -9.36
CA ASN A 38 15.73 -28.00 -10.27
C ASN A 38 14.39 -28.18 -9.55
N SER A 39 13.51 -27.18 -9.66
CA SER A 39 12.18 -27.17 -9.06
C SER A 39 11.32 -28.37 -9.48
N SER A 40 11.47 -28.86 -10.72
CA SER A 40 10.77 -30.05 -11.20
C SER A 40 11.19 -31.31 -10.44
N THR A 41 12.48 -31.44 -10.10
CA THR A 41 13.01 -32.57 -9.35
C THR A 41 12.43 -32.66 -7.95
N ILE A 42 12.12 -31.52 -7.33
CA ILE A 42 11.50 -31.46 -5.99
C ILE A 42 9.99 -31.76 -6.07
N LEU A 43 9.30 -31.23 -7.08
CA LEU A 43 7.85 -31.42 -7.26
C LEU A 43 7.46 -32.86 -7.64
N TYR A 44 8.31 -33.57 -8.39
CA TYR A 44 8.05 -34.95 -8.80
C TYR A 44 8.76 -36.00 -7.94
N ASN A 45 9.40 -35.59 -6.83
CA ASN A 45 10.01 -36.56 -5.93
C ASN A 45 8.93 -37.30 -5.14
N ASN A 46 8.80 -38.62 -5.33
CA ASN A 46 7.84 -39.47 -4.61
C ASN A 46 8.23 -39.76 -3.16
N GLU A 47 9.49 -39.51 -2.79
CA GLU A 47 9.96 -39.66 -1.41
C GLU A 47 9.51 -38.50 -0.51
N LEU A 48 9.09 -37.37 -1.10
CA LEU A 48 8.56 -36.23 -0.36
C LEU A 48 7.05 -36.40 -0.09
N PRO A 49 6.58 -36.11 1.14
CA PRO A 49 5.16 -36.07 1.43
C PRO A 49 4.41 -35.11 0.51
N ILE A 50 3.20 -35.48 0.08
CA ILE A 50 2.35 -34.68 -0.80
C ILE A 50 2.17 -33.25 -0.25
N THR A 51 1.99 -33.13 1.07
CA THR A 51 1.84 -31.85 1.78
C THR A 51 3.04 -30.91 1.60
N ILE A 52 4.26 -31.45 1.60
CA ILE A 52 5.48 -30.67 1.40
C ILE A 52 5.62 -30.23 -0.06
N ARG A 53 5.25 -31.10 -1.01
CA ARG A 53 5.27 -30.75 -2.45
C ARG A 53 4.27 -29.66 -2.78
N GLU A 54 3.06 -29.73 -2.20
CA GLU A 54 2.05 -28.69 -2.31
C GLU A 54 2.52 -27.35 -1.69
N ARG A 55 3.16 -27.40 -0.51
CA ARG A 55 3.74 -26.22 0.12
C ARG A 55 4.84 -25.60 -0.74
N TYR A 56 5.74 -26.40 -1.30
CA TYR A 56 6.78 -25.92 -2.21
C TYR A 56 6.18 -25.28 -3.46
N GLN A 57 5.13 -25.89 -4.03
CA GLN A 57 4.38 -25.35 -5.15
C GLN A 57 3.75 -23.98 -4.83
N GLN A 58 3.21 -23.78 -3.62
CA GLN A 58 2.69 -22.49 -3.15
C GLN A 58 3.78 -21.43 -2.94
N ILE A 59 4.96 -21.83 -2.48
CA ILE A 59 6.08 -20.90 -2.29
C ILE A 59 6.68 -20.48 -3.63
N LEU A 60 6.88 -21.44 -4.55
CA LEU A 60 7.29 -21.18 -5.93
C LEU A 60 6.29 -20.25 -6.65
N ALA A 61 5.00 -20.54 -6.49
CA ALA A 61 3.90 -19.72 -6.98
C ALA A 61 4.04 -18.25 -6.57
N GLN A 62 4.27 -18.02 -5.28
CA GLN A 62 4.34 -16.71 -4.69
C GLN A 62 5.57 -15.95 -5.18
N ASP A 63 6.74 -16.58 -5.20
CA ASP A 63 8.00 -15.98 -5.68
C ASP A 63 7.93 -15.63 -7.18
N LEU A 64 7.33 -16.49 -8.01
CA LEU A 64 7.11 -16.24 -9.43
C LEU A 64 6.12 -15.08 -9.67
N SER A 65 5.08 -14.98 -8.83
CA SER A 65 4.12 -13.87 -8.88
C SER A 65 4.74 -12.53 -8.47
N GLU A 66 5.68 -12.56 -7.52
CA GLU A 66 6.39 -11.38 -7.02
C GLU A 66 7.45 -10.88 -8.01
N LYS A 67 8.14 -11.81 -8.69
CA LYS A 67 9.12 -11.51 -9.77
C LYS A 67 8.49 -11.10 -11.09
N GLN A 68 7.16 -11.10 -11.20
CA GLN A 68 6.41 -10.62 -12.37
C GLN A 68 6.77 -11.37 -13.68
N ASN A 69 7.15 -12.65 -13.56
CA ASN A 69 7.41 -13.51 -14.72
C ASN A 69 6.08 -13.81 -15.43
N THR A 70 5.86 -13.21 -16.60
CA THR A 70 4.56 -13.27 -17.32
C THR A 70 4.28 -14.67 -17.90
N CYS A 71 5.32 -15.51 -17.97
CA CYS A 71 5.34 -16.82 -18.61
C CYS A 71 4.86 -17.96 -17.69
N ILE A 72 4.87 -17.77 -16.37
CA ILE A 72 4.53 -18.84 -15.41
C ILE A 72 3.43 -18.34 -14.49
N LYS A 73 2.31 -19.06 -14.45
CA LYS A 73 1.16 -18.78 -13.57
C LYS A 73 0.54 -20.08 -13.09
N LEU A 74 -0.21 -20.02 -12.00
CA LEU A 74 -0.86 -21.22 -11.46
C LEU A 74 -2.32 -21.27 -11.87
N CYS A 75 -2.95 -22.42 -11.81
CA CYS A 75 -4.39 -22.50 -11.94
C CYS A 75 -5.08 -21.90 -10.69
N PRO A 76 -6.09 -21.02 -10.84
CA PRO A 76 -6.84 -20.47 -9.70
C PRO A 76 -7.63 -21.51 -8.90
N HIS A 77 -7.86 -22.71 -9.45
CA HIS A 77 -8.71 -23.74 -8.85
C HIS A 77 -7.92 -24.83 -8.12
N CYS A 78 -6.89 -25.40 -8.77
CA CYS A 78 -6.10 -26.50 -8.21
C CYS A 78 -4.63 -26.12 -7.94
N ASN A 79 -4.27 -24.86 -8.13
CA ASN A 79 -2.91 -24.34 -7.98
C ASN A 79 -1.85 -25.01 -8.87
N PHE A 80 -2.26 -25.79 -9.89
CA PHE A 80 -1.34 -26.45 -10.83
C PHE A 80 -0.47 -25.43 -11.58
N ILE A 81 0.84 -25.67 -11.65
CA ILE A 81 1.78 -24.78 -12.31
C ILE A 81 1.57 -24.88 -13.82
N THR A 82 1.27 -23.75 -14.45
CA THR A 82 1.11 -23.63 -15.89
C THR A 82 2.25 -22.77 -16.45
N ILE A 83 3.08 -23.35 -17.30
CA ILE A 83 4.24 -22.69 -17.93
C ILE A 83 3.91 -22.47 -19.39
N LEU A 84 3.96 -21.22 -19.84
CA LEU A 84 3.84 -20.86 -21.25
C LEU A 84 5.19 -20.39 -21.78
N ASP A 85 5.51 -20.79 -23.00
CA ASP A 85 6.67 -20.27 -23.73
C ASP A 85 6.58 -18.73 -23.81
N GLU A 86 7.72 -18.05 -23.70
CA GLU A 86 7.86 -16.62 -23.97
C GLU A 86 7.30 -16.23 -25.35
N ASN A 87 7.37 -17.17 -26.29
CA ASN A 87 6.84 -17.00 -27.62
C ASN A 87 5.31 -17.09 -27.72
N ASN A 88 4.63 -17.54 -26.67
CA ASN A 88 3.19 -17.74 -26.68
C ASN A 88 2.45 -16.40 -26.85
N PRO A 89 1.42 -16.33 -27.73
CA PRO A 89 0.58 -15.15 -27.90
C PRO A 89 -0.02 -14.60 -26.59
N LEU A 90 -0.23 -15.47 -25.59
CA LEU A 90 -0.72 -15.13 -24.26
C LEU A 90 0.28 -14.32 -23.41
N VAL A 91 1.58 -14.49 -23.67
CA VAL A 91 2.67 -13.85 -22.94
C VAL A 91 3.10 -12.56 -23.63
N ARG A 92 3.17 -12.56 -24.96
CA ARG A 92 3.75 -11.45 -25.74
C ARG A 92 2.98 -10.14 -25.75
N GLY A 93 1.80 -10.07 -25.12
CA GLY A 93 1.16 -8.79 -24.80
C GLY A 93 1.00 -7.83 -25.99
N LYS A 94 0.92 -8.32 -27.23
CA LYS A 94 0.53 -7.46 -28.35
C LYS A 94 -0.92 -7.11 -28.09
N LYS A 95 -1.19 -5.81 -27.95
CA LYS A 95 -2.50 -5.19 -27.75
C LYS A 95 -3.51 -5.78 -28.76
N TYR A 96 -4.15 -6.90 -28.43
CA TYR A 96 -5.29 -7.40 -29.17
C TYR A 96 -6.43 -6.41 -28.91
N ARG A 97 -6.52 -5.43 -29.81
CA ARG A 97 -7.73 -4.67 -29.99
C ARG A 97 -8.77 -5.66 -30.50
N ARG A 98 -9.73 -5.95 -29.63
CA ARG A 98 -11.04 -6.58 -29.90
C ARG A 98 -11.08 -8.12 -29.66
N SER A 99 -11.86 -8.45 -28.62
CA SER A 99 -12.80 -9.58 -28.52
C SER A 99 -12.33 -11.04 -28.47
N SER A 100 -11.04 -11.37 -28.42
CA SER A 100 -10.63 -12.74 -28.09
C SER A 100 -9.32 -12.77 -27.29
N ILE A 101 -9.45 -12.65 -25.97
CA ILE A 101 -8.34 -12.94 -25.05
C ILE A 101 -8.30 -14.46 -24.91
N PRO A 102 -7.22 -15.16 -25.27
CA PRO A 102 -7.21 -16.60 -25.16
C PRO A 102 -7.23 -17.02 -23.68
N TRP A 103 -8.08 -17.98 -23.36
CA TRP A 103 -8.13 -18.67 -22.07
C TRP A 103 -7.28 -19.94 -22.15
N ILE A 104 -6.94 -20.49 -20.99
CA ILE A 104 -6.18 -21.72 -20.88
C ILE A 104 -6.98 -22.76 -20.09
N ARG A 105 -6.93 -24.01 -20.54
CA ARG A 105 -7.50 -25.16 -19.83
C ARG A 105 -6.42 -25.77 -18.95
N CYS A 106 -6.72 -25.98 -17.67
CA CYS A 106 -5.81 -26.66 -16.77
C CYS A 106 -5.81 -28.17 -17.05
N GLU A 107 -4.63 -28.79 -17.17
CA GLU A 107 -4.50 -30.24 -17.43
C GLU A 107 -4.91 -31.12 -16.23
N GLN A 108 -4.93 -30.56 -15.01
CA GLN A 108 -5.23 -31.32 -13.79
C GLN A 108 -6.71 -31.25 -13.39
N CYS A 109 -7.38 -30.12 -13.61
CA CYS A 109 -8.78 -29.92 -13.18
C CYS A 109 -9.74 -29.61 -14.33
N ASP A 110 -9.27 -29.60 -15.58
CA ASP A 110 -10.01 -29.25 -16.80
C ASP A 110 -10.72 -27.88 -16.78
N GLN A 111 -10.49 -27.06 -15.76
CA GLN A 111 -11.10 -25.76 -15.64
C GLN A 111 -10.42 -24.75 -16.57
N GLU A 112 -11.26 -24.03 -17.31
CA GLU A 112 -10.83 -22.94 -18.18
C GLU A 112 -10.79 -21.61 -17.43
N TRP A 113 -9.69 -20.87 -17.60
CA TRP A 113 -9.49 -19.58 -16.94
C TRP A 113 -8.70 -18.60 -17.82
N CYS A 114 -8.86 -17.32 -17.56
CA CYS A 114 -8.22 -16.26 -18.34
C CYS A 114 -6.81 -15.96 -17.81
N TRP A 115 -5.80 -16.13 -18.67
CA TRP A 115 -4.38 -15.88 -18.34
C TRP A 115 -4.14 -14.47 -17.80
N SER A 116 -4.87 -13.48 -18.31
CA SER A 116 -4.64 -12.06 -17.98
C SER A 116 -5.27 -11.62 -16.67
N CYS A 117 -6.49 -12.07 -16.36
CA CYS A 117 -7.26 -11.58 -15.21
C CYS A 117 -7.44 -12.60 -14.08
N TYR A 118 -6.99 -13.84 -14.28
CA TYR A 118 -7.07 -14.90 -13.26
C TYR A 118 -8.50 -15.24 -12.83
N SER A 119 -9.45 -15.04 -13.73
CA SER A 119 -10.88 -15.31 -13.53
C SER A 119 -11.35 -16.45 -14.45
N PRO A 120 -12.56 -17.02 -14.24
CA PRO A 120 -13.15 -17.99 -15.17
C PRO A 120 -13.18 -17.46 -16.62
N SER A 121 -13.23 -18.37 -17.60
CA SER A 121 -13.29 -17.98 -19.02
C SER A 121 -14.51 -17.09 -19.31
N HIS A 122 -14.28 -15.96 -19.97
CA HIS A 122 -15.31 -14.95 -20.27
C HIS A 122 -15.20 -14.48 -21.74
N PRO A 123 -15.64 -15.29 -22.72
CA PRO A 123 -15.42 -15.00 -24.14
C PRO A 123 -16.09 -13.71 -24.62
N ASP A 124 -17.27 -13.40 -24.07
CA ASP A 124 -18.12 -12.28 -24.54
C ASP A 124 -17.80 -10.95 -23.86
N GLU A 125 -16.94 -10.96 -22.84
CA GLU A 125 -16.61 -9.77 -22.05
C GLU A 125 -15.10 -9.53 -22.00
N THR A 126 -14.69 -8.26 -21.99
CA THR A 126 -13.30 -7.92 -21.71
C THR A 126 -12.97 -8.15 -20.23
N CYS A 127 -11.72 -8.46 -19.89
CA CYS A 127 -11.26 -8.60 -18.49
C CYS A 127 -11.68 -7.42 -17.59
N ARG A 128 -11.79 -6.21 -18.18
CA ARG A 128 -12.20 -5.00 -17.47
C ARG A 128 -13.71 -4.96 -17.19
N GLN A 129 -14.53 -5.44 -18.14
CA GLN A 129 -15.98 -5.57 -17.96
C GLN A 129 -16.30 -6.66 -16.95
N PHE A 130 -15.68 -7.84 -17.10
CA PHE A 130 -15.86 -8.97 -16.19
C PHE A 130 -15.56 -8.57 -14.74
N LYS A 131 -14.41 -7.90 -14.50
CA LYS A 131 -14.05 -7.39 -13.17
C LYS A 131 -15.04 -6.36 -12.60
N LYS A 132 -15.71 -5.58 -13.45
CA LYS A 132 -16.71 -4.60 -13.02
C LYS A 132 -18.06 -5.25 -12.70
N ASN A 133 -18.42 -6.30 -13.42
CA ASN A 133 -19.67 -7.02 -13.27
C ASN A 133 -19.62 -8.01 -12.08
N HIS A 134 -18.52 -8.74 -11.93
CA HIS A 134 -18.31 -9.74 -10.86
C HIS A 134 -17.67 -9.18 -9.57
N THR A 135 -17.59 -7.86 -9.41
CA THR A 135 -17.26 -7.27 -8.11
C THR A 135 -18.51 -7.22 -7.22
N GLU A 136 -19.11 -8.37 -6.95
CA GLU A 136 -20.16 -8.51 -5.94
C GLU A 136 -19.68 -8.03 -4.57
N LEU A 137 -18.38 -8.06 -4.28
CA LEU A 137 -17.81 -7.44 -3.07
C LEU A 137 -17.85 -5.89 -3.10
N ASP A 138 -17.72 -5.23 -4.26
CA ASP A 138 -17.88 -3.77 -4.34
C ASP A 138 -19.36 -3.36 -4.29
N VAL A 139 -20.25 -4.20 -4.82
CA VAL A 139 -21.71 -4.01 -4.72
C VAL A 139 -22.18 -4.28 -3.28
N TRP A 140 -21.82 -5.41 -2.66
CA TRP A 140 -22.07 -5.72 -1.25
C TRP A 140 -21.49 -4.65 -0.31
N ALA A 141 -20.26 -4.18 -0.55
CA ALA A 141 -19.67 -3.09 0.23
C ALA A 141 -20.37 -1.74 0.00
N LYS A 142 -21.03 -1.52 -1.16
CA LYS A 142 -21.85 -0.32 -1.41
C LYS A 142 -23.26 -0.45 -0.80
N THR A 143 -23.88 -1.62 -0.86
CA THR A 143 -25.21 -1.91 -0.29
C THR A 143 -25.16 -1.93 1.25
N ARG A 144 -24.13 -2.51 1.87
CA ARG A 144 -23.93 -2.40 3.33
C ARG A 144 -23.61 -0.98 3.81
N ARG A 145 -23.08 -0.10 2.94
CA ARG A 145 -22.89 1.33 3.26
C ARG A 145 -24.21 2.10 3.37
N SER A 146 -25.31 1.62 2.76
CA SER A 146 -26.64 2.24 2.87
C SER A 146 -27.45 1.71 4.05
N GLU A 147 -27.43 0.40 4.36
CA GLU A 147 -28.31 -0.16 5.40
C GLU A 147 -27.81 0.02 6.84
N ASN A 148 -26.50 0.01 7.11
CA ASN A 148 -25.98 0.15 8.49
C ASN A 148 -24.74 1.02 8.55
N ARG A 149 -24.95 2.34 8.63
CA ARG A 149 -23.90 3.37 8.70
C ARG A 149 -22.92 3.24 9.87
N ASN A 150 -23.16 2.34 10.82
CA ASN A 150 -22.37 2.20 12.05
C ASN A 150 -21.41 0.99 12.06
N GLN A 151 -21.49 0.08 11.09
CA GLN A 151 -20.60 -1.09 11.02
C GLN A 151 -19.97 -1.19 9.62
N ARG A 152 -18.84 -0.50 9.45
CA ARG A 152 -17.97 -0.74 8.29
C ARG A 152 -17.00 -1.84 8.68
N ASN A 153 -17.26 -3.06 8.20
CA ASN A 153 -16.41 -4.21 8.53
C ASN A 153 -15.02 -4.13 7.86
N ALA A 154 -14.88 -3.41 6.74
CA ALA A 154 -13.57 -3.21 6.09
C ALA A 154 -13.45 -1.87 5.37
N GLN A 155 -12.28 -1.23 5.47
CA GLN A 155 -11.91 0.01 4.79
C GLN A 155 -10.68 -0.23 3.91
N ARG A 156 -10.69 0.38 2.71
CA ARG A 156 -9.59 0.25 1.75
C ARG A 156 -8.46 1.22 2.03
N CYS A 157 -7.21 0.75 1.97
CA CYS A 157 -6.02 1.60 2.04
C CYS A 157 -5.94 2.52 0.81
N PRO A 158 -5.77 3.84 0.99
CA PRO A 158 -5.68 4.79 -0.13
C PRO A 158 -4.38 4.69 -0.94
N LYS A 159 -3.39 3.88 -0.53
CA LYS A 159 -2.12 3.68 -1.24
C LYS A 159 -2.07 2.33 -1.96
N CYS A 160 -2.13 1.24 -1.21
CA CYS A 160 -2.01 -0.11 -1.77
C CYS A 160 -3.35 -0.80 -2.04
N SER A 161 -4.48 -0.15 -1.75
CA SER A 161 -5.81 -0.69 -2.06
C SER A 161 -6.20 -1.99 -1.35
N ILE A 162 -5.44 -2.43 -0.34
CA ILE A 162 -5.82 -3.59 0.49
C ILE A 162 -7.00 -3.23 1.39
N TYR A 163 -7.83 -4.22 1.71
CA TYR A 163 -8.90 -4.09 2.69
C TYR A 163 -8.34 -4.31 4.09
N ILE A 164 -8.69 -3.41 5.00
CA ILE A 164 -8.25 -3.41 6.40
C ILE A 164 -9.51 -3.41 7.25
N GLU A 165 -9.64 -4.41 8.11
CA GLU A 165 -10.68 -4.48 9.14
C GLU A 165 -10.23 -3.73 10.39
N LYS A 166 -11.17 -3.07 11.07
CA LYS A 166 -10.93 -2.42 12.35
C LYS A 166 -11.67 -3.22 13.42
N ILE A 167 -10.93 -3.71 14.40
CA ILE A 167 -11.49 -4.50 15.52
C ILE A 167 -12.12 -3.55 16.54
N ASP A 168 -11.35 -2.61 17.08
CA ASP A 168 -11.87 -1.51 17.91
C ASP A 168 -10.80 -0.39 18.06
N GLY A 169 -11.16 0.77 18.61
CA GLY A 169 -10.22 1.81 19.02
C GLY A 169 -10.14 3.04 18.11
N CYS A 170 -8.93 3.57 17.90
CA CYS A 170 -8.71 4.86 17.21
C CYS A 170 -8.99 4.79 15.70
N ASP A 171 -9.50 5.89 15.12
CA ASP A 171 -9.75 5.99 13.68
C ASP A 171 -8.48 6.27 12.85
N HIS A 172 -7.36 6.57 13.50
CA HIS A 172 -6.07 6.76 12.86
C HIS A 172 -5.39 5.39 12.73
N MET A 173 -5.32 4.87 11.51
CA MET A 173 -4.74 3.55 11.23
C MET A 173 -3.49 3.67 10.36
N ILE A 174 -2.60 2.70 10.51
CA ILE A 174 -1.38 2.55 9.72
C ILE A 174 -1.53 1.26 8.91
N CYS A 175 -1.34 1.35 7.60
CA CYS A 175 -1.42 0.18 6.73
C CYS A 175 -0.18 -0.70 6.91
N THR A 176 -0.35 -1.98 7.24
CA THR A 176 0.73 -2.97 7.46
C THR A 176 1.58 -3.21 6.21
N LYS A 177 0.99 -3.18 5.01
CA LYS A 177 1.71 -3.45 3.75
C LYS A 177 2.54 -2.27 3.25
N CYS A 178 2.08 -1.03 3.44
CA CYS A 178 2.70 0.14 2.80
C CYS A 178 3.04 1.28 3.76
N ASN A 179 2.85 1.06 5.06
CA ASN A 179 3.10 1.96 6.19
C ASN A 179 2.47 3.36 6.04
N SER A 180 1.46 3.51 5.19
CA SER A 180 0.75 4.78 5.03
C SER A 180 -0.25 4.98 6.17
N LYS A 181 -0.21 6.16 6.79
CA LYS A 181 -1.18 6.62 7.79
C LYS A 181 -2.46 7.11 7.11
N PHE A 182 -3.62 6.62 7.54
CA PHE A 182 -4.91 7.00 6.98
C PHE A 182 -6.03 6.96 8.03
N CYS A 183 -7.10 7.70 7.78
CA CYS A 183 -8.27 7.68 8.66
C CYS A 183 -9.28 6.62 8.19
N TYR A 184 -9.66 5.72 9.09
CA TYR A 184 -10.59 4.62 8.80
C TYR A 184 -11.99 5.13 8.40
N ARG A 185 -12.45 6.22 9.00
CA ARG A 185 -13.81 6.75 8.73
C ARG A 185 -13.97 7.43 7.39
N CYS A 186 -12.94 8.08 6.85
CA CYS A 186 -13.04 8.74 5.55
C CYS A 186 -12.25 8.05 4.44
N GLY A 187 -11.31 7.17 4.78
CA GLY A 187 -10.39 6.54 3.82
C GLY A 187 -9.31 7.48 3.28
N SER A 188 -9.20 8.71 3.79
CA SER A 188 -8.23 9.71 3.33
C SER A 188 -6.87 9.54 4.03
N ARG A 189 -5.78 9.82 3.31
CA ARG A 189 -4.42 9.80 3.86
C ARG A 189 -4.23 10.95 4.86
N ILE A 190 -3.61 10.64 5.99
CA ILE A 190 -3.25 11.63 7.01
C ILE A 190 -1.82 12.08 6.69
N LYS A 191 -1.66 13.31 6.21
CA LYS A 191 -0.35 13.89 5.85
C LYS A 191 0.21 14.87 6.89
N LEU A 192 -0.65 15.56 7.64
CA LEU A 192 -0.28 16.68 8.52
C LEU A 192 -0.49 16.35 10.00
N PRO A 193 0.39 16.84 10.90
CA PRO A 193 0.27 16.63 12.33
C PRO A 193 -0.87 17.43 12.99
N PHE A 194 -1.33 16.87 14.11
CA PHE A 194 -2.41 17.19 15.07
C PHE A 194 -3.21 18.51 14.97
N TYR A 195 -2.62 19.66 14.66
CA TYR A 195 -3.30 20.97 14.76
C TYR A 195 -3.94 21.47 13.45
N ILE A 196 -3.37 21.12 12.31
CA ILE A 196 -3.94 21.35 10.96
C ILE A 196 -4.32 20.02 10.31
N GLY A 197 -4.02 18.92 11.00
CA GLY A 197 -4.25 17.57 10.56
C GLY A 197 -5.71 17.23 10.30
N HIS A 198 -5.87 16.15 9.56
CA HIS A 198 -7.14 15.54 9.22
C HIS A 198 -8.02 15.23 10.45
N ASP A 199 -7.42 15.11 11.63
CA ASP A 199 -8.08 14.76 12.89
C ASP A 199 -8.63 15.97 13.66
N ALA A 200 -8.33 17.21 13.27
CA ALA A 200 -8.88 18.40 13.93
C ALA A 200 -10.35 18.65 13.54
N LYS A 201 -11.21 18.98 14.51
CA LYS A 201 -12.67 19.13 14.33
C LYS A 201 -13.03 20.27 13.36
N TYR A 202 -12.29 21.38 13.43
CA TYR A 202 -12.54 22.59 12.63
C TYR A 202 -11.52 22.80 11.50
N SER A 203 -10.63 21.82 11.24
CA SER A 203 -9.71 21.94 10.11
C SER A 203 -10.47 22.00 8.79
N ILE A 204 -10.06 22.93 7.92
CA ILE A 204 -10.60 23.16 6.58
C ILE A 204 -10.52 21.87 5.75
N PHE A 205 -9.43 21.11 5.91
CA PHE A 205 -9.21 19.80 5.29
C PHE A 205 -9.41 18.61 6.25
N GLY A 206 -10.21 18.81 7.30
CA GLY A 206 -10.47 17.79 8.32
C GLY A 206 -11.44 16.69 7.88
N CYS A 207 -11.53 15.63 8.68
CA CYS A 207 -12.40 14.48 8.46
C CYS A 207 -13.88 14.89 8.34
N LYS A 208 -14.55 14.48 7.25
CA LYS A 208 -15.99 14.69 7.05
C LYS A 208 -16.84 14.16 8.22
N TYR A 209 -16.44 13.04 8.80
CA TYR A 209 -17.24 12.32 9.80
C TYR A 209 -17.03 12.82 11.24
N LYS A 210 -16.05 13.69 11.49
CA LYS A 210 -15.77 14.25 12.82
C LYS A 210 -16.56 15.54 13.10
N LEU A 211 -16.84 16.33 12.07
CA LEU A 211 -17.69 17.52 12.15
C LEU A 211 -19.06 17.23 11.51
N TRP A 212 -20.06 16.97 12.38
CA TRP A 212 -21.49 17.00 12.05
C TRP A 212 -21.84 16.16 10.81
N PRO A 213 -21.74 14.82 10.90
CA PRO A 213 -21.85 13.92 9.75
C PRO A 213 -23.18 14.07 8.99
N LYS A 214 -24.28 14.35 9.71
CA LYS A 214 -25.65 14.45 9.18
C LYS A 214 -26.00 15.82 8.55
N ARG A 215 -25.20 16.88 8.73
CA ARG A 215 -25.55 18.24 8.24
C ARG A 215 -24.47 18.80 7.30
N PRO A 216 -24.57 18.55 5.98
CA PRO A 216 -23.53 18.92 5.02
C PRO A 216 -23.39 20.43 4.82
N LEU A 217 -24.50 21.18 4.77
CA LEU A 217 -24.49 22.62 4.58
C LEU A 217 -23.78 23.34 5.74
N LEU A 218 -24.13 22.98 6.97
CA LEU A 218 -23.53 23.59 8.16
C LEU A 218 -22.02 23.31 8.26
N ARG A 219 -21.58 22.11 7.89
CA ARG A 219 -20.16 21.77 7.79
C ARG A 219 -19.44 22.62 6.74
N TRP A 220 -20.07 22.85 5.59
CA TRP A 220 -19.49 23.69 4.54
C TRP A 220 -19.40 25.15 4.97
N LEU A 221 -20.46 25.71 5.58
CA LEU A 221 -20.47 27.08 6.11
C LEU A 221 -19.39 27.31 7.16
N ILE A 222 -19.24 26.40 8.13
CA ILE A 222 -18.23 26.54 9.19
C ILE A 222 -16.81 26.47 8.61
N ARG A 223 -16.53 25.51 7.73
CA ARG A 223 -15.21 25.40 7.08
C ARG A 223 -14.92 26.58 6.17
N GLY A 224 -15.92 27.06 5.45
CA GLY A 224 -15.84 28.27 4.62
C GLY A 224 -15.54 29.51 5.46
N SER A 225 -16.20 29.67 6.60
CA SER A 225 -15.97 30.77 7.54
C SER A 225 -14.55 30.75 8.13
N VAL A 226 -14.05 29.58 8.55
CA VAL A 226 -12.67 29.43 9.05
C VAL A 226 -11.65 29.77 7.96
N PHE A 227 -11.89 29.32 6.72
CA PHE A 227 -11.01 29.63 5.59
C PHE A 227 -11.03 31.11 5.22
N ALA A 228 -12.22 31.74 5.19
CA ALA A 228 -12.38 33.16 4.93
C ALA A 228 -11.70 34.01 6.02
N GLY A 229 -11.88 33.64 7.30
CA GLY A 229 -11.19 34.28 8.41
C GLY A 229 -9.67 34.20 8.30
N LEU A 230 -9.13 33.04 7.89
CA LEU A 230 -7.70 32.88 7.65
C LEU A 230 -7.21 33.76 6.50
N LEU A 231 -7.95 33.84 5.40
CA LEU A 231 -7.59 34.69 4.25
C LEU A 231 -7.60 36.19 4.58
N ILE A 232 -8.47 36.62 5.49
CA ILE A 232 -8.56 38.04 5.89
C ILE A 232 -7.51 38.36 6.96
N LEU A 233 -7.36 37.53 7.99
CA LEU A 233 -6.48 37.80 9.13
C LEU A 233 -5.01 37.59 8.80
N ALA A 234 -4.64 36.59 7.99
CA ALA A 234 -3.26 36.32 7.64
C ALA A 234 -2.51 37.52 7.02
N PRO A 235 -3.04 38.22 5.99
CA PRO A 235 -2.37 39.38 5.42
C PRO A 235 -2.31 40.57 6.38
N ILE A 236 -3.32 40.76 7.24
CA ILE A 236 -3.34 41.83 8.25
C ILE A 236 -2.28 41.59 9.32
N ILE A 237 -2.16 40.35 9.80
CA ILE A 237 -1.12 39.99 10.77
C ILE A 237 0.26 40.12 10.14
N LEU A 238 0.42 39.69 8.89
CA LEU A 238 1.68 39.79 8.17
C LEU A 238 2.09 41.25 7.95
N SER A 239 1.16 42.12 7.55
CA SER A 239 1.45 43.55 7.34
C SER A 239 1.78 44.27 8.64
N ALA A 240 1.06 43.97 9.73
CA ALA A 240 1.36 44.50 11.05
C ALA A 240 2.75 44.07 11.54
N LEU A 241 3.13 42.81 11.31
CA LEU A 241 4.44 42.29 11.71
C LEU A 241 5.58 42.94 10.91
N ILE A 242 5.39 43.17 9.61
CA ILE A 242 6.34 43.89 8.76
C ILE A 242 6.47 45.35 9.22
N ALA A 243 5.36 46.02 9.55
CA ALA A 243 5.39 47.40 10.04
C ALA A 243 6.15 47.53 11.37
N LEU A 244 5.96 46.59 12.30
CA LEU A 244 6.69 46.54 13.57
C LEU A 244 8.19 46.33 13.37
N LEU A 245 8.59 45.49 12.40
CA LEU A 245 10.01 45.31 12.07
C LEU A 245 10.60 46.56 11.39
N ALA A 246 9.86 47.16 10.46
CA ALA A 246 10.31 48.35 9.73
C ALA A 246 10.46 49.59 10.61
N ILE A 247 9.63 49.74 11.66
CA ILE A 247 9.70 50.88 12.60
C ILE A 247 10.56 50.54 13.83
N GLY A 248 10.50 49.31 14.31
CA GLY A 248 11.22 48.86 15.50
C GLY A 248 12.73 48.79 15.29
N ILE A 249 13.20 48.31 14.13
CA ILE A 249 14.64 48.18 13.87
C ILE A 249 15.34 49.56 13.79
N PRO A 250 14.82 50.56 13.05
CA PRO A 250 15.45 51.88 12.99
C PRO A 250 15.39 52.64 14.32
N THR A 251 14.30 52.53 15.07
CA THR A 251 14.16 53.22 16.37
C THR A 251 15.15 52.70 17.39
N VAL A 252 15.34 51.37 17.46
CA VAL A 252 16.37 50.76 18.33
C VAL A 252 17.78 51.18 17.90
N LEU A 253 18.06 51.25 16.59
CA LEU A 253 19.37 51.70 16.09
C LEU A 253 19.62 53.18 16.39
N ILE A 254 18.64 54.06 16.21
CA ILE A 254 18.77 55.50 16.49
C ILE A 254 18.96 55.73 18.00
N VAL A 255 18.15 55.10 18.84
CA VAL A 255 18.29 55.21 20.31
C VAL A 255 19.62 54.61 20.76
N GLY A 256 20.06 53.49 20.19
CA GLY A 256 21.38 52.91 20.44
C GLY A 256 22.51 53.87 20.09
N CYS A 257 22.50 54.44 18.88
CA CYS A 257 23.51 55.40 18.42
C CYS A 257 23.54 56.69 19.25
N LEU A 258 22.41 57.15 19.80
CA LEU A 258 22.36 58.35 20.64
C LEU A 258 22.69 58.07 22.11
N ALA A 259 22.27 56.92 22.66
CA ALA A 259 22.49 56.58 24.06
C ALA A 259 23.91 56.03 24.34
N LEU A 260 24.51 55.30 23.41
CA LEU A 260 25.87 54.75 23.53
C LEU A 260 26.96 55.81 23.76
N PRO A 261 26.98 56.98 23.09
CA PRO A 261 27.97 58.04 23.37
C PRO A 261 27.67 58.83 24.65
N LEU A 262 26.39 58.90 25.07
CA LEU A 262 26.01 59.59 26.32
C LEU A 262 26.28 58.75 27.57
N TYR A 263 26.22 57.43 27.46
CA TYR A 263 26.47 56.49 28.56
C TYR A 263 27.86 56.64 29.22
N PRO A 264 28.99 56.69 28.50
CA PRO A 264 30.30 56.93 29.10
C PRO A 264 30.44 58.36 29.67
N CYS A 265 29.81 59.37 29.05
CA CYS A 265 29.81 60.75 29.59
C CYS A 265 29.07 60.85 30.94
N LEU A 266 27.93 60.16 31.08
CA LEU A 266 27.19 60.09 32.35
C LEU A 266 27.95 59.27 33.41
N LYS A 267 28.71 58.26 32.99
CA LYS A 267 29.53 57.45 33.89
C LYS A 267 30.76 58.24 34.40
N CYS A 268 31.42 59.04 33.57
CA CYS A 268 32.53 59.90 34.00
C CYS A 268 32.11 60.96 35.03
N LYS A 269 30.89 61.50 34.95
CA LYS A 269 30.38 62.50 35.91
C LYS A 269 30.05 61.92 37.30
N LYS A 270 30.05 60.58 37.47
CA LYS A 270 29.86 59.90 38.75
C LYS A 270 31.17 59.59 39.51
N TYR A 271 32.33 59.80 38.88
CA TYR A 271 33.66 59.53 39.46
C TYR A 271 34.51 60.80 39.63
N LEU A 272 33.89 61.98 39.49
CA LEU A 272 34.40 63.30 39.90
C LEU A 272 33.51 63.82 41.03
#